data_AF-A0A496NHT7-F1
#
_entry.id   AF-A0A496NHT7-F1
#
_cell.length_a   1.000
_cell.length_b   1.000
_cell.length_c   1.000
_cell.angle_alpha   90.00
_cell.angle_beta   90.00
_cell.angle_gamma   90.00
#
_symmetry.space_group_name_H-M   'P 1'
#
loop_
_entity.id
_entity.type
_entity.pdbx_description
1 polymer ?
#
loop_
_entity_poly.entity_id
_entity_poly.type
_entity_poly.pdbx_seq_one_letter_code
_entity_poly.pdbx_strand_id
1 'polypeptide(L)'
;MKPIFNSHQMFSNLISHQKGIGLLEVMVALSLLAIAVLGYAGMQVRSAKVGLEADNNTRAVEFARDLHERMRINREGTKVFEGNYNTKTSAKNCRTANCTPNELAQFDFSVVAQNAEKMAMDIAIRQCPMAGTAEKRHCIFVAWGKTTPTIGAADTDCISDTLIYANDAQCIFMESFSYAKP
;
A
#
# COMPACT_ATOMS: atom_id res chain seq x y z
N MET A 1 62.49 -68.01 41.43
CA MET A 1 61.45 -68.70 42.24
C MET A 1 60.08 -68.37 41.63
N LYS A 2 59.17 -69.34 41.53
CA LYS A 2 57.76 -69.31 41.08
C LYS A 2 56.99 -70.29 42.02
N PRO A 3 55.63 -70.38 42.12
CA PRO A 3 54.57 -70.19 41.11
C PRO A 3 53.89 -68.78 41.17
N ILE A 4 52.59 -68.43 41.11
CA ILE A 4 51.23 -69.06 41.22
C ILE A 4 50.24 -68.45 40.18
N PHE A 5 49.07 -69.09 40.05
CA PHE A 5 47.85 -68.77 39.28
C PHE A 5 47.15 -67.45 39.78
N ASN A 6 46.03 -66.90 39.23
CA ASN A 6 45.01 -67.47 38.34
C ASN A 6 44.16 -66.48 37.49
N SER A 7 43.52 -67.04 36.45
CA SER A 7 42.14 -66.83 35.94
C SER A 7 41.50 -65.46 35.60
N HIS A 8 41.03 -65.40 34.34
CA HIS A 8 39.68 -65.00 33.86
C HIS A 8 39.17 -63.53 33.92
N GLN A 9 39.02 -62.98 32.70
CA GLN A 9 37.79 -62.40 32.12
C GLN A 9 36.95 -61.39 32.93
N MET A 10 36.86 -60.15 32.41
CA MET A 10 35.67 -59.73 31.65
C MET A 10 35.91 -58.47 30.80
N PHE A 11 36.14 -58.64 29.50
CA PHE A 11 35.73 -57.65 28.49
C PHE A 11 34.31 -58.04 28.04
N SER A 12 33.30 -57.60 28.79
CA SER A 12 31.91 -57.99 28.60
C SER A 12 31.24 -57.21 27.46
N ASN A 13 31.15 -57.85 26.29
CA ASN A 13 30.18 -57.62 25.21
C ASN A 13 29.51 -56.23 25.11
N LEU A 14 30.17 -55.28 24.45
CA LEU A 14 29.51 -54.10 23.87
C LEU A 14 29.11 -54.33 22.39
N ILE A 15 28.56 -55.50 22.07
CA ILE A 15 27.93 -55.76 20.76
C ILE A 15 26.53 -55.11 20.76
N SER A 16 26.54 -53.78 20.72
CA SER A 16 25.32 -52.98 20.53
C SER A 16 24.71 -53.32 19.17
N HIS A 17 23.43 -53.69 19.15
CA HIS A 17 22.72 -53.92 17.89
C HIS A 17 22.56 -52.60 17.14
N GLN A 18 23.34 -52.41 16.08
CA GLN A 18 23.25 -51.23 15.22
C GLN A 18 21.92 -51.26 14.45
N LYS A 19 20.89 -50.61 15.02
CA LYS A 19 19.61 -50.40 14.34
C LYS A 19 19.85 -49.50 13.13
N GLY A 20 19.68 -50.03 11.92
CA GLY A 20 19.92 -49.34 10.65
C GLY A 20 18.88 -48.27 10.30
N ILE A 21 18.72 -47.25 11.13
CA ILE A 21 17.70 -46.20 10.99
C ILE A 21 18.20 -44.93 10.27
N GLY A 22 19.50 -44.78 10.02
CA GLY A 22 20.08 -43.54 9.48
C GLY A 22 19.55 -43.12 8.09
N LEU A 23 19.16 -44.07 7.23
CA LEU A 23 18.53 -43.72 5.95
C LEU A 23 17.11 -43.13 6.15
N LEU A 24 16.35 -43.68 7.08
CA LEU A 24 15.01 -43.19 7.44
C LEU A 24 15.10 -41.80 8.08
N GLU A 25 16.09 -41.58 8.94
CA GLU A 25 16.38 -40.28 9.57
C GLU A 25 16.63 -39.19 8.52
N VAL A 26 17.47 -39.45 7.51
CA VAL A 26 17.71 -38.52 6.41
C VAL A 26 16.45 -38.28 5.57
N MET A 27 15.67 -39.32 5.27
CA MET A 27 14.40 -39.15 4.53
C MET A 27 13.37 -38.30 5.29
N VAL A 28 13.26 -38.49 6.61
CA VAL A 28 12.38 -37.68 7.47
C VAL A 28 12.89 -36.23 7.55
N ALA A 29 14.19 -36.02 7.74
CA ALA A 29 14.79 -34.68 7.78
C ALA A 29 14.57 -33.89 6.48
N LEU A 30 14.77 -34.53 5.32
CA LEU A 30 14.49 -33.93 4.01
C LEU A 30 12.99 -33.65 3.80
N SER A 31 12.10 -34.51 4.31
CA SER A 31 10.65 -34.30 4.22
C SER A 31 10.20 -33.11 5.05
N LEU A 32 10.72 -32.96 6.27
CA LEU A 32 10.46 -31.81 7.13
C LEU A 32 11.02 -30.51 6.52
N LEU A 33 12.22 -30.56 5.93
CA LEU A 33 12.82 -29.42 5.22
C LEU A 33 11.97 -28.97 4.03
N ALA A 34 11.46 -29.90 3.22
CA ALA A 34 10.59 -29.58 2.09
C ALA A 34 9.31 -28.87 2.54
N ILE A 35 8.66 -29.35 3.60
CA ILE A 35 7.46 -28.71 4.17
C ILE A 35 7.78 -27.31 4.71
N ALA A 36 8.91 -27.15 5.41
CA ALA A 36 9.34 -25.86 5.95
C ALA A 36 9.62 -24.82 4.85
N VAL A 37 10.30 -25.21 3.76
CA VAL A 37 10.59 -24.33 2.62
C VAL A 37 9.31 -23.93 1.88
N LEU A 38 8.34 -24.85 1.70
CA LEU A 38 7.04 -24.52 1.10
C LEU A 38 6.24 -23.54 1.98
N GLY A 39 6.23 -23.73 3.30
CA GLY A 39 5.61 -22.81 4.25
C GLY A 39 6.23 -21.41 4.19
N TYR A 40 7.56 -21.33 4.20
CA TYR A 40 8.30 -20.07 4.06
C TYR A 40 7.99 -19.36 2.72
N ALA A 41 7.99 -20.09 1.59
CA ALA A 41 7.68 -19.52 0.29
C ALA A 41 6.26 -18.93 0.23
N GLY A 42 5.26 -19.63 0.81
CA GLY A 42 3.89 -19.12 0.93
C GLY A 42 3.79 -17.85 1.78
N MET A 43 4.54 -17.76 2.89
CA MET A 43 4.63 -16.55 3.70
C MET A 43 5.26 -15.38 2.92
N GLN A 44 6.34 -15.63 2.16
CA GLN A 44 7.03 -14.58 1.40
C GLN A 44 6.15 -13.95 0.30
N VAL A 45 5.32 -14.74 -0.38
CA VAL A 45 4.33 -14.22 -1.35
C VAL A 45 3.31 -13.30 -0.66
N ARG A 46 2.83 -13.66 0.55
CA ARG A 46 1.93 -12.80 1.33
C ARG A 46 2.62 -11.51 1.78
N SER A 47 3.86 -11.60 2.27
CA SER A 47 4.67 -10.44 2.67
C SER A 47 4.87 -9.46 1.51
N ALA A 48 5.16 -9.96 0.29
CA ALA A 48 5.29 -9.14 -0.90
C ALA A 48 3.99 -8.39 -1.26
N LYS A 49 2.82 -9.06 -1.18
CA LYS A 49 1.52 -8.39 -1.41
C LYS A 49 1.25 -7.27 -0.39
N VAL A 50 1.53 -7.52 0.89
CA VAL A 50 1.33 -6.52 1.96
C VAL A 50 2.31 -5.35 1.80
N GLY A 51 3.56 -5.63 1.40
CA GLY A 51 4.55 -4.58 1.11
C GLY A 51 4.15 -3.67 -0.05
N LEU A 52 3.64 -4.24 -1.15
CA LEU A 52 3.13 -3.46 -2.28
C LEU A 52 1.95 -2.57 -1.88
N GLU A 53 1.04 -3.06 -1.04
CA GLU A 53 -0.11 -2.25 -0.60
C GLU A 53 0.30 -1.13 0.37
N ALA A 54 1.32 -1.35 1.21
CA ALA A 54 1.90 -0.30 2.06
C ALA A 54 2.67 0.77 1.24
N ASP A 55 3.37 0.36 0.19
CA ASP A 55 4.04 1.25 -0.78
C ASP A 55 3.01 2.10 -1.54
N ASN A 56 1.90 1.50 -2.00
CA ASN A 56 0.78 2.22 -2.60
C ASN A 56 0.16 3.25 -1.64
N ASN A 57 -0.13 2.87 -0.40
CA ASN A 57 -0.67 3.79 0.61
C ASN A 57 0.28 4.98 0.86
N THR A 58 1.59 4.72 0.96
CA THR A 58 2.61 5.77 1.16
C THR A 58 2.59 6.78 0.01
N ARG A 59 2.70 6.31 -1.24
CA ARG A 59 2.69 7.15 -2.45
C ARG A 59 1.38 7.92 -2.62
N ALA A 60 0.24 7.30 -2.28
CA ALA A 60 -1.05 7.96 -2.34
C ALA A 60 -1.10 9.16 -1.37
N VAL A 61 -0.58 8.99 -0.14
CA VAL A 61 -0.46 10.08 0.85
C VAL A 61 0.50 11.17 0.36
N GLU A 62 1.61 10.81 -0.30
CA GLU A 62 2.54 11.76 -0.91
C GLU A 62 1.87 12.61 -2.00
N PHE A 63 1.12 12.01 -2.93
CA PHE A 63 0.39 12.75 -3.97
C PHE A 63 -0.72 13.63 -3.40
N ALA A 64 -1.49 13.13 -2.43
CA ALA A 64 -2.51 13.91 -1.76
C ALA A 64 -1.90 15.11 -1.01
N ARG A 65 -0.75 14.92 -0.38
CA ARG A 65 -0.01 15.98 0.31
C ARG A 65 0.59 17.01 -0.65
N ASP A 66 1.23 16.59 -1.74
CA ASP A 66 1.82 17.52 -2.73
C ASP A 66 0.74 18.42 -3.33
N LEU A 67 -0.43 17.86 -3.68
CA LEU A 67 -1.57 18.65 -4.13
C LEU A 67 -2.13 19.57 -3.02
N HIS A 68 -2.26 19.10 -1.78
CA HIS A 68 -2.71 19.93 -0.66
C HIS A 68 -1.78 21.13 -0.43
N GLU A 69 -0.46 20.94 -0.48
CA GLU A 69 0.52 22.02 -0.28
C GLU A 69 0.49 23.03 -1.46
N ARG A 70 0.32 22.56 -2.70
CA ARG A 70 0.08 23.43 -3.87
C ARG A 70 -1.20 24.27 -3.71
N MET A 71 -2.31 23.64 -3.29
CA MET A 71 -3.57 24.31 -2.97
C MET A 71 -3.44 25.31 -1.81
N ARG A 72 -2.55 25.06 -0.84
CA ARG A 72 -2.26 25.97 0.27
C ARG A 72 -1.52 27.22 -0.19
N ILE A 73 -0.55 27.07 -1.11
CA ILE A 73 0.21 28.17 -1.70
C ILE A 73 -0.68 29.02 -2.61
N ASN A 74 -1.52 28.39 -3.42
CA ASN A 74 -2.41 29.05 -4.40
C ASN A 74 -3.89 28.96 -3.99
N ARG A 75 -4.21 29.41 -2.76
CA ARG A 75 -5.57 29.31 -2.20
C ARG A 75 -6.63 30.09 -2.99
N GLU A 76 -6.25 31.14 -3.73
CA GLU A 76 -7.20 31.88 -4.56
C GLU A 76 -7.67 31.07 -5.77
N GLY A 77 -6.76 30.28 -6.37
CA GLY A 77 -7.03 29.46 -7.54
C GLY A 77 -7.90 28.23 -7.30
N THR A 78 -8.02 27.74 -6.04
CA THR A 78 -8.74 26.47 -5.76
C THR A 78 -10.23 26.52 -6.09
N LYS A 79 -10.82 27.72 -6.22
CA LYS A 79 -12.21 27.94 -6.67
C LYS A 79 -12.50 27.30 -8.03
N VAL A 80 -11.47 27.07 -8.86
CA VAL A 80 -11.59 26.34 -10.13
C VAL A 80 -11.94 24.85 -9.95
N PHE A 81 -11.87 24.34 -8.71
CA PHE A 81 -12.22 22.97 -8.32
C PHE A 81 -13.56 22.88 -7.55
N GLU A 82 -14.44 23.88 -7.61
CA GLU A 82 -15.79 23.78 -7.00
C GLU A 82 -16.58 22.60 -7.59
N GLY A 83 -17.12 21.75 -6.72
CA GLY A 83 -17.80 20.51 -7.11
C GLY A 83 -16.79 19.38 -7.39
N ASN A 84 -16.89 18.75 -8.56
CA ASN A 84 -16.10 17.58 -8.92
C ASN A 84 -15.14 17.91 -10.08
N TYR A 85 -13.85 17.92 -9.79
CA TYR A 85 -12.79 18.19 -10.77
C TYR A 85 -11.98 16.92 -11.06
N ASN A 86 -11.86 16.56 -12.34
CA ASN A 86 -11.08 15.39 -12.79
C ASN A 86 -10.26 15.67 -14.06
N THR A 87 -10.01 16.95 -14.37
CA THR A 87 -9.33 17.34 -15.62
C THR A 87 -7.82 17.33 -15.40
N LYS A 88 -7.20 16.18 -15.72
CA LYS A 88 -5.76 15.89 -15.53
C LYS A 88 -4.83 16.58 -16.52
N THR A 89 -5.38 17.36 -17.44
CA THR A 89 -4.66 18.20 -18.41
C THR A 89 -4.82 19.68 -18.05
N SER A 90 -3.83 20.49 -18.42
CA SER A 90 -3.92 21.95 -18.36
C SER A 90 -3.73 22.52 -19.76
N ALA A 91 -4.48 23.59 -20.08
CA ALA A 91 -4.32 24.33 -21.32
C ALA A 91 -3.00 25.14 -21.39
N LYS A 92 -2.27 25.28 -20.28
CA LYS A 92 -1.15 26.22 -20.14
C LYS A 92 -0.05 25.67 -19.24
N ASN A 93 1.20 25.75 -19.70
CA ASN A 93 2.37 25.34 -18.94
C ASN A 93 2.91 26.50 -18.08
N CYS A 94 2.57 26.51 -16.79
CA CYS A 94 2.96 27.60 -15.88
C CYS A 94 4.44 27.58 -15.46
N ARG A 95 5.26 26.66 -16.01
CA ARG A 95 6.73 26.74 -15.94
C ARG A 95 7.33 27.62 -17.04
N THR A 96 6.59 27.91 -18.10
CA THR A 96 7.09 28.61 -19.31
C THR A 96 6.25 29.81 -19.73
N ALA A 97 5.10 30.04 -19.09
CA ALA A 97 4.20 31.16 -19.37
C ALA A 97 3.55 31.69 -18.08
N ASN A 98 3.32 33.01 -18.01
CA ASN A 98 2.66 33.64 -16.87
C ASN A 98 1.21 33.15 -16.74
N CYS A 99 0.88 32.54 -15.60
CA CYS A 99 -0.46 32.03 -15.30
C CYS A 99 -1.19 32.89 -14.25
N THR A 100 -2.51 32.99 -14.42
CA THR A 100 -3.44 33.42 -13.37
C THR A 100 -3.53 32.36 -12.26
N PRO A 101 -4.04 32.71 -11.05
CA PRO A 101 -4.25 31.73 -9.96
C PRO A 101 -5.02 30.48 -10.41
N ASN A 102 -6.08 30.64 -11.21
CA ASN A 102 -6.88 29.51 -11.71
C ASN A 102 -6.09 28.62 -12.68
N GLU A 103 -5.39 29.20 -13.65
CA GLU A 103 -4.56 28.44 -14.60
C GLU A 103 -3.42 27.70 -13.89
N LEU A 104 -2.81 28.33 -12.88
CA LEU A 104 -1.77 27.72 -12.06
C LEU A 104 -2.31 26.53 -11.26
N ALA A 105 -3.50 26.65 -10.65
CA ALA A 105 -4.12 25.54 -9.92
C ALA A 105 -4.43 24.36 -10.84
N GLN A 106 -5.00 24.60 -12.03
CA GLN A 106 -5.23 23.56 -13.03
C GLN A 106 -3.92 22.90 -13.50
N PHE A 107 -2.86 23.69 -13.70
CA PHE A 107 -1.54 23.18 -14.05
C PHE A 107 -0.93 22.32 -12.93
N ASP A 108 -0.95 22.79 -11.69
CA ASP A 108 -0.47 22.04 -10.52
C ASP A 108 -1.21 20.69 -10.39
N PHE A 109 -2.54 20.67 -10.47
CA PHE A 109 -3.31 19.43 -10.48
C PHE A 109 -2.89 18.52 -11.65
N SER A 110 -2.75 19.06 -12.87
CA SER A 110 -2.35 18.26 -14.04
C SER A 110 -0.96 17.61 -13.87
N VAL A 111 -0.04 18.27 -13.18
CA VAL A 111 1.30 17.76 -12.88
C VAL A 111 1.25 16.64 -11.83
N VAL A 112 0.45 16.79 -10.76
CA VAL A 112 0.28 15.72 -9.75
C VAL A 112 -0.41 14.51 -10.38
N ALA A 113 -1.47 14.74 -11.16
CA ALA A 113 -2.22 13.68 -11.82
C ALA A 113 -1.36 12.86 -12.79
N GLN A 114 -0.58 13.51 -13.66
CA GLN A 114 0.36 12.83 -14.56
C GLN A 114 1.50 12.11 -13.82
N ASN A 115 1.75 12.40 -12.54
CA ASN A 115 2.73 11.67 -11.73
C ASN A 115 2.08 10.48 -11.00
N ALA A 116 0.83 10.62 -10.54
CA ALA A 116 0.03 9.52 -10.01
C ALA A 116 -0.23 8.44 -11.08
N GLU A 117 -0.58 8.83 -12.30
CA GLU A 117 -0.83 7.89 -13.42
C GLU A 117 0.40 7.04 -13.78
N LYS A 118 1.61 7.59 -13.66
CA LYS A 118 2.88 6.84 -13.84
C LYS A 118 3.10 5.77 -12.78
N MET A 119 2.40 5.83 -11.66
CA MET A 119 2.39 4.84 -10.58
C MET A 119 1.13 3.97 -10.60
N ALA A 120 0.35 3.98 -11.69
CA ALA A 120 -0.95 3.31 -11.82
C ALA A 120 -1.99 3.75 -10.76
N MET A 121 -1.93 5.02 -10.35
CA MET A 121 -2.88 5.66 -9.46
C MET A 121 -3.72 6.69 -10.21
N ASP A 122 -4.94 6.90 -9.74
CA ASP A 122 -5.82 7.98 -10.17
C ASP A 122 -6.03 8.98 -9.03
N ILE A 123 -6.13 10.27 -9.35
CA ILE A 123 -6.33 11.36 -8.39
C ILE A 123 -7.42 12.30 -8.90
N ALA A 124 -8.29 12.72 -7.99
CA ALA A 124 -9.30 13.72 -8.30
C ALA A 124 -9.62 14.62 -7.10
N ILE A 125 -10.20 15.79 -7.39
CA ILE A 125 -10.79 16.65 -6.37
C ILE A 125 -12.31 16.50 -6.43
N ARG A 126 -12.93 16.38 -5.26
CA ARG A 126 -14.39 16.35 -5.08
C ARG A 126 -14.80 17.37 -4.02
N GLN A 127 -16.06 17.71 -3.96
CA GLN A 127 -16.63 18.27 -2.74
C GLN A 127 -16.63 17.17 -1.68
N CYS A 128 -16.15 17.45 -0.46
CA CYS A 128 -16.27 16.52 0.64
C CYS A 128 -17.76 16.22 0.95
N PRO A 129 -18.17 14.96 1.17
CA PRO A 129 -19.51 14.66 1.64
C PRO A 129 -19.59 15.06 3.12
N MET A 130 -20.20 16.22 3.40
CA MET A 130 -20.26 16.84 4.72
C MET A 130 -21.71 16.98 5.19
N ALA A 131 -21.98 16.55 6.43
CA ALA A 131 -23.28 16.68 7.07
C ALA A 131 -23.53 18.12 7.57
N GLY A 132 -23.95 18.99 6.65
CA GLY A 132 -24.29 20.39 6.94
C GLY A 132 -23.76 21.35 5.87
N THR A 133 -24.66 22.14 5.26
CA THR A 133 -24.40 22.88 4.01
C THR A 133 -23.61 24.19 4.17
N ALA A 134 -23.01 24.46 5.34
CA ALA A 134 -22.35 25.72 5.66
C ALA A 134 -20.91 25.83 5.12
N GLU A 135 -20.09 24.78 5.24
CA GLU A 135 -18.72 24.76 4.72
C GLU A 135 -18.59 23.76 3.57
N LYS A 136 -18.45 24.27 2.34
CA LYS A 136 -17.98 23.44 1.22
C LYS A 136 -16.45 23.31 1.28
N ARG A 137 -15.94 22.10 1.51
CA ARG A 137 -14.50 21.78 1.47
C ARG A 137 -14.16 20.96 0.24
N HIS A 138 -12.96 21.16 -0.31
CA HIS A 138 -12.39 20.26 -1.32
C HIS A 138 -11.76 19.05 -0.62
N CYS A 139 -12.13 17.84 -1.06
CA CYS A 139 -11.46 16.60 -0.68
C CYS A 139 -10.62 16.11 -1.86
N ILE A 140 -9.36 15.77 -1.57
CA ILE A 140 -8.43 15.15 -2.51
C ILE A 140 -8.57 13.64 -2.34
N PHE A 141 -8.90 12.94 -3.42
CA PHE A 141 -9.02 11.49 -3.48
C PHE A 141 -7.89 10.91 -4.31
N VAL A 142 -7.18 9.90 -3.79
CA VAL A 142 -6.18 9.13 -4.55
C VAL A 142 -6.52 7.65 -4.44
N ALA A 143 -6.65 6.97 -5.57
CA ALA A 143 -7.07 5.56 -5.65
C ALA A 143 -6.16 4.75 -6.58
N TRP A 144 -6.12 3.43 -6.39
CA TRP A 144 -5.31 2.50 -7.17
C TRP A 144 -6.04 1.17 -7.41
N GLY A 145 -5.43 0.29 -8.22
CA GLY A 145 -5.95 -1.06 -8.47
C GLY A 145 -7.27 -1.06 -9.26
N LYS A 146 -8.39 -1.25 -8.55
CA LYS A 146 -9.76 -1.23 -9.13
C LYS A 146 -10.61 -0.04 -8.68
N THR A 147 -10.17 0.70 -7.67
CA THR A 147 -10.95 1.78 -7.07
C THR A 147 -10.72 3.09 -7.83
N THR A 148 -11.79 3.87 -8.02
CA THR A 148 -11.77 5.19 -8.64
C THR A 148 -11.88 6.29 -7.60
N PRO A 149 -11.32 7.49 -7.85
CA PRO A 149 -11.41 8.64 -6.94
C PRO A 149 -12.79 9.31 -7.05
N THR A 150 -13.81 8.58 -6.61
CA THR A 150 -15.23 8.89 -6.71
C THR A 150 -15.96 8.63 -5.40
N ILE A 151 -17.12 9.28 -5.25
CA ILE A 151 -18.04 9.15 -4.13
C ILE A 151 -19.31 8.53 -4.71
N GLY A 152 -19.82 7.45 -4.12
CA GLY A 152 -20.97 6.74 -4.66
C GLY A 152 -21.29 5.43 -3.93
N ALA A 153 -21.92 4.50 -4.64
CA ALA A 153 -22.45 3.25 -4.08
C ALA A 153 -22.00 1.99 -4.84
N ALA A 154 -21.02 2.10 -5.75
CA ALA A 154 -20.41 0.96 -6.42
C ALA A 154 -19.19 0.45 -5.63
N ASP A 155 -18.87 -0.84 -5.74
CA ASP A 155 -17.64 -1.41 -5.15
C ASP A 155 -16.34 -0.85 -5.78
N THR A 156 -16.44 -0.03 -6.84
CA THR A 156 -15.32 0.72 -7.40
C THR A 156 -15.18 2.13 -6.83
N ASP A 157 -16.19 2.68 -6.15
CA ASP A 157 -16.07 4.00 -5.53
C ASP A 157 -15.10 3.98 -4.34
N CYS A 158 -14.51 5.13 -4.00
CA CYS A 158 -13.59 5.20 -2.86
C CYS A 158 -14.37 5.23 -1.54
N ILE A 159 -15.40 6.08 -1.45
CA ILE A 159 -16.28 6.19 -0.29
C ILE A 159 -17.75 6.39 -0.71
N SER A 160 -18.65 6.16 0.24
CA SER A 160 -20.06 6.55 0.16
C SER A 160 -20.29 8.04 0.44
N ASP A 161 -21.48 8.52 0.08
CA ASP A 161 -22.02 9.80 0.54
C ASP A 161 -22.12 9.92 2.08
N THR A 162 -21.93 8.81 2.80
CA THR A 162 -21.93 8.73 4.28
C THR A 162 -20.53 8.60 4.89
N LEU A 163 -19.46 8.91 4.12
CA LEU A 163 -18.05 8.85 4.55
C LEU A 163 -17.52 7.43 4.92
N ILE A 164 -18.17 6.38 4.42
CA ILE A 164 -17.75 4.98 4.64
C ILE A 164 -16.99 4.51 3.39
N TYR A 165 -15.81 3.91 3.55
CA TYR A 165 -15.08 3.29 2.43
C TYR A 165 -15.89 2.16 1.79
N ALA A 166 -15.80 1.99 0.46
CA ALA A 166 -16.42 0.86 -0.22
C ALA A 166 -15.73 -0.48 0.12
N ASN A 167 -16.35 -1.60 -0.26
CA ASN A 167 -15.80 -2.94 -0.01
C ASN A 167 -14.46 -3.10 -0.75
N ASP A 168 -13.42 -3.55 -0.03
CA ASP A 168 -12.05 -3.68 -0.54
C ASP A 168 -11.48 -2.40 -1.22
N ALA A 169 -11.97 -1.21 -0.85
CA ALA A 169 -11.57 0.06 -1.47
C ALA A 169 -10.06 0.34 -1.33
N GLN A 170 -9.40 0.46 -2.48
CA GLN A 170 -7.97 0.74 -2.62
C GLN A 170 -7.76 2.25 -2.86
N CYS A 171 -7.99 3.05 -1.82
CA CYS A 171 -7.86 4.51 -1.90
C CYS A 171 -7.58 5.16 -0.56
N ILE A 172 -7.25 6.45 -0.62
CA ILE A 172 -7.32 7.39 0.51
C ILE A 172 -8.11 8.63 0.09
N PHE A 173 -8.60 9.38 1.09
CA PHE A 173 -9.02 10.77 0.90
C PHE A 173 -8.42 11.69 1.96
N MET A 174 -8.28 12.97 1.61
CA MET A 174 -7.73 14.01 2.47
C MET A 174 -8.58 15.29 2.34
N GLU A 175 -9.10 15.79 3.45
CA GLU A 175 -9.70 17.13 3.49
C GLU A 175 -8.64 18.21 3.21
N SER A 176 -9.04 19.26 2.50
CA SER A 176 -8.18 20.43 2.24
C SER A 176 -8.92 21.73 2.56
N PHE A 177 -8.98 22.68 1.62
CA PHE A 177 -9.46 24.03 1.90
C PHE A 177 -10.97 24.16 1.74
N SER A 178 -11.59 24.92 2.65
CA SER A 178 -12.93 25.47 2.45
C SER A 178 -12.91 26.53 1.36
N TYR A 179 -13.85 26.40 0.42
CA TYR A 179 -14.09 27.31 -0.71
C TYR A 179 -15.46 28.03 -0.61
N ALA A 180 -16.21 27.80 0.46
CA ALA A 180 -17.32 28.66 0.83
C ALA A 180 -16.82 30.12 0.95
N LYS A 181 -17.66 31.08 0.54
CA LYS A 181 -17.38 32.49 0.78
C LYS A 181 -17.49 32.79 2.29
N PRO A 182 -16.66 33.68 2.85
CA PRO A 182 -16.98 34.37 4.10
C PRO A 182 -18.16 35.34 3.89
#